data_AF-A0A7C4DRY4-F1
#
_entry.id   AF-A0A7C4DRY4-F1
#
_cell.length_a   1.000
_cell.length_b   1.000
_cell.length_c   1.000
_cell.angle_alpha   90.00
_cell.angle_beta   90.00
_cell.angle_gamma   90.00
#
_symmetry.space_group_name_H-M   'P 1'
#
loop_
_entity.id
_entity.type
_entity.pdbx_description
1 polymer ?
#
loop_
_entity_poly.entity_id
_entity_poly.type
_entity_poly.pdbx_seq_one_letter_code
_entity_poly.pdbx_strand_id
1 'polypeptide(L)'
;MNAKGLPRVRLIYTIPEAEKIIASAAKATLSPREFAEIVNTTSEEFVEKWIRELIVRGHGSPLEHSIYVFEVVCSRVCSHQLVRHRHASYSQLSQRYSDKYLKGLIWRTCEVLGVEYKESYDYYVELLNKLVESQPTFDELIDVVGEAFIIPPVIVENRSLEFLKSLISSTAMYYEALAGGTPYEDARYLLPQAVKTRIVVSMNARELVEVFLPLRMCARAQWEIRMIAWSLWQQLVKVNPNIFKYIGPRCVLAENRARVDPCELEKFLEGECTFSIPRCFEMVPKDQMRNCVLKAYKSFHLLKDNIQESNSTRGEA
;
A
#
# COMPACT_ATOMS: atom_id res chain seq x y z
N MET A 1 10.40 7.06 13.05
CA MET A 1 10.49 5.60 12.83
C MET A 1 11.30 5.33 11.58
N ASN A 2 12.27 4.41 11.56
CA ASN A 2 12.99 4.12 10.31
C ASN A 2 11.97 3.69 9.22
N ALA A 3 12.05 4.25 8.01
CA ALA A 3 11.11 3.98 6.91
C ALA A 3 10.98 2.49 6.57
N LYS A 4 11.85 1.64 7.14
CA LYS A 4 11.90 0.19 6.96
C LYS A 4 10.68 -0.50 7.58
N GLY A 5 10.16 -0.05 8.72
CA GLY A 5 9.04 -0.71 9.43
C GLY A 5 7.64 -0.47 8.86
N LEU A 6 7.50 0.26 7.75
CA LEU A 6 6.22 0.64 7.14
C LEU A 6 6.03 0.04 5.74
N PRO A 7 4.78 -0.10 5.27
CA PRO A 7 4.53 -0.55 3.91
C PRO A 7 5.07 0.47 2.89
N ARG A 8 5.51 -0.03 1.75
CA ARG A 8 6.03 0.78 0.64
C ARG A 8 5.35 0.40 -0.66
N VAL A 9 5.13 1.37 -1.52
CA VAL A 9 4.49 1.19 -2.81
C VAL A 9 5.25 1.99 -3.85
N ARG A 10 5.55 1.36 -4.99
CA ARG A 10 6.13 2.01 -6.16
C ARG A 10 5.37 1.59 -7.42
N LEU A 11 4.88 2.57 -8.18
CA LEU A 11 4.43 2.35 -9.54
C LEU A 11 5.64 2.01 -10.41
N ILE A 12 5.63 0.82 -11.01
CA ILE A 12 6.69 0.30 -11.86
C ILE A 12 6.40 0.59 -13.33
N TYR A 13 5.13 0.43 -13.73
CA TYR A 13 4.73 0.57 -15.12
C TYR A 13 3.25 0.93 -15.24
N THR A 14 2.93 1.71 -16.28
CA THR A 14 1.58 1.90 -16.80
C THR A 14 1.63 1.96 -18.32
N ILE A 15 0.52 1.67 -18.99
CA ILE A 15 0.42 1.81 -20.45
C ILE A 15 0.61 3.29 -20.84
N PRO A 16 1.52 3.61 -21.78
CA PRO A 16 1.62 4.94 -22.35
C PRO A 16 0.28 5.41 -22.95
N GLU A 17 -0.07 6.67 -22.75
CA GLU A 17 -1.33 7.25 -23.27
C GLU A 17 -2.60 6.49 -22.83
N ALA A 18 -2.60 5.83 -21.68
CA ALA A 18 -3.74 5.05 -21.17
C ALA A 18 -5.08 5.82 -21.21
N GLU A 19 -5.07 7.10 -20.83
CA GLU A 19 -6.25 7.97 -20.87
C GLU A 19 -6.84 8.11 -22.28
N LYS A 20 -5.98 8.31 -23.28
CA LYS A 20 -6.38 8.43 -24.69
C LYS A 20 -6.94 7.12 -25.22
N ILE A 21 -6.32 5.99 -24.88
CA ILE A 21 -6.81 4.65 -25.25
C ILE A 21 -8.21 4.41 -24.66
N ILE A 22 -8.39 4.69 -23.36
CA ILE A 22 -9.67 4.54 -22.65
C ILE A 22 -10.76 5.43 -23.28
N ALA A 23 -10.47 6.72 -23.49
CA ALA A 23 -11.41 7.66 -24.09
C ALA A 23 -11.81 7.25 -25.52
N SER A 24 -10.82 6.81 -26.31
CA SER A 24 -11.05 6.33 -27.68
C SER A 24 -11.87 5.05 -27.69
N ALA A 25 -11.61 4.11 -26.77
CA ALA A 25 -12.35 2.85 -26.66
C ALA A 25 -13.82 3.10 -26.29
N ALA A 26 -14.06 4.06 -25.39
CA ALA A 26 -15.42 4.50 -25.09
C ALA A 26 -16.13 5.07 -26.33
N LYS A 27 -15.47 5.95 -27.08
CA LYS A 27 -16.04 6.56 -28.28
C LYS A 27 -16.27 5.55 -29.41
N ALA A 28 -15.41 4.55 -29.56
CA ALA A 28 -15.48 3.55 -30.63
C ALA A 28 -16.82 2.81 -30.66
N THR A 29 -17.44 2.60 -29.50
CA THR A 29 -18.76 1.95 -29.39
C THR A 29 -19.92 2.77 -29.99
N LEU A 30 -19.71 4.06 -30.25
CA LEU A 30 -20.73 5.01 -30.73
C LEU A 30 -20.34 5.70 -32.04
N SER A 31 -19.17 5.37 -32.59
CA SER A 31 -18.58 6.06 -33.73
C SER A 31 -18.60 5.16 -34.96
N PRO A 32 -18.96 5.68 -36.16
CA PRO A 32 -18.78 4.93 -37.40
C PRO A 32 -17.31 4.87 -37.86
N ARG A 33 -16.42 5.67 -37.23
CA ARG A 33 -14.98 5.72 -37.53
C ARG A 33 -14.24 4.54 -36.90
N GLU A 34 -13.21 4.07 -37.58
CA GLU A 34 -12.31 3.04 -37.10
C GLU A 34 -11.54 3.48 -35.84
N PHE A 35 -11.21 2.53 -34.96
CA PHE A 35 -10.55 2.83 -33.68
C PHE A 35 -9.23 3.58 -33.85
N ALA A 36 -8.40 3.17 -34.81
CA ALA A 36 -7.12 3.82 -35.09
C ALA A 36 -7.29 5.29 -35.50
N GLU A 37 -8.35 5.59 -36.26
CA GLU A 37 -8.67 6.96 -36.67
C GLU A 37 -9.08 7.82 -35.47
N ILE A 38 -9.92 7.27 -34.58
CA ILE A 38 -10.35 7.95 -33.35
C ILE A 38 -9.13 8.30 -32.50
N VAL A 39 -8.26 7.32 -32.23
CA VAL A 39 -7.04 7.52 -31.43
C VAL A 39 -6.18 8.65 -32.01
N ASN A 40 -5.96 8.68 -33.33
CA ASN A 40 -5.08 9.68 -33.96
C ASN A 40 -5.65 11.10 -33.99
N THR A 41 -6.97 11.25 -33.90
CA THR A 41 -7.66 12.56 -33.98
C THR A 41 -8.13 13.10 -32.63
N THR A 42 -7.81 12.40 -31.54
CA THR A 42 -8.28 12.74 -30.20
C THR A 42 -7.48 13.90 -29.60
N SER A 43 -8.16 14.96 -29.16
CA SER A 43 -7.57 16.09 -28.41
C SER A 43 -7.60 15.86 -26.89
N GLU A 44 -6.83 16.63 -26.12
CA GLU A 44 -6.85 16.55 -24.65
C GLU A 44 -8.23 16.84 -24.05
N GLU A 45 -8.93 17.86 -24.56
CA GLU A 45 -10.30 18.20 -24.14
C GLU A 45 -11.26 17.03 -24.38
N PHE A 46 -11.11 16.33 -25.50
CA PHE A 46 -11.88 15.12 -25.78
C PHE A 46 -11.58 14.03 -24.75
N VAL A 47 -10.30 13.79 -24.43
CA VAL A 47 -9.90 12.76 -23.44
C VAL A 47 -10.52 13.06 -22.08
N GLU A 48 -10.34 14.27 -21.58
CA GLU A 48 -10.88 14.67 -20.28
C GLU A 48 -12.40 14.50 -20.23
N LYS A 49 -13.11 15.00 -21.27
CA LYS A 49 -14.57 14.89 -21.37
C LYS A 49 -15.03 13.44 -21.33
N TRP A 50 -14.45 12.56 -22.16
CA TRP A 50 -14.89 11.17 -22.23
C TRP A 50 -14.56 10.39 -20.96
N ILE A 51 -13.37 10.56 -20.37
CA ILE A 51 -13.03 9.91 -19.11
C ILE A 51 -13.97 10.38 -18.00
N ARG A 52 -14.20 11.69 -17.90
CA ARG A 52 -15.14 12.25 -16.92
C ARG A 52 -16.52 11.60 -17.03
N GLU A 53 -17.06 11.48 -18.24
CA GLU A 53 -18.37 10.82 -18.47
C GLU A 53 -18.36 9.35 -18.05
N LEU A 54 -17.27 8.61 -18.28
CA LEU A 54 -17.15 7.21 -17.84
C LEU A 54 -17.22 7.08 -16.31
N ILE A 55 -16.50 7.95 -15.58
CA ILE A 55 -16.47 7.92 -14.12
C ILE A 55 -17.84 8.25 -13.52
N VAL A 56 -18.48 9.34 -13.99
CA VAL A 56 -19.78 9.81 -13.49
C VAL A 56 -20.88 8.79 -13.78
N ARG A 57 -20.90 8.18 -14.98
CA ARG A 57 -21.92 7.18 -15.35
C ARG A 57 -21.65 5.79 -14.76
N GLY A 58 -20.46 5.55 -14.21
CA GLY A 58 -20.04 4.21 -13.79
C GLY A 58 -19.88 3.24 -14.95
N HIS A 59 -19.55 3.75 -16.14
CA HIS A 59 -19.28 2.92 -17.33
C HIS A 59 -17.84 2.40 -17.25
N GLY A 60 -17.63 1.35 -16.46
CA GLY A 60 -16.29 0.87 -16.11
C GLY A 60 -15.58 0.02 -17.18
N SER A 61 -16.26 -0.50 -18.20
CA SER A 61 -15.61 -1.42 -19.16
C SER A 61 -14.48 -0.78 -19.97
N PRO A 62 -14.55 0.48 -20.47
CA PRO A 62 -13.43 1.05 -21.20
C PRO A 62 -12.19 1.27 -20.32
N LEU A 63 -12.36 1.41 -19.00
CA LEU A 63 -11.25 1.54 -18.04
C LEU A 63 -10.37 0.27 -17.98
N GLU A 64 -10.86 -0.88 -18.48
CA GLU A 64 -10.09 -2.12 -18.52
C GLU A 64 -8.96 -2.11 -19.55
N HIS A 65 -8.98 -1.20 -20.53
CA HIS A 65 -7.92 -1.02 -21.54
C HIS A 65 -6.66 -0.32 -21.00
N SER A 66 -6.38 -0.48 -19.71
CA SER A 66 -5.18 0.04 -19.03
C SER A 66 -4.61 -1.03 -18.09
N ILE A 67 -3.33 -0.96 -17.78
CA ILE A 67 -2.71 -1.79 -16.74
C ILE A 67 -1.75 -0.92 -15.94
N TYR A 68 -1.79 -1.07 -14.62
CA TYR A 68 -0.90 -0.42 -13.66
C TYR A 68 -0.19 -1.51 -12.86
N VAL A 69 1.13 -1.49 -12.88
CA VAL A 69 1.97 -2.48 -12.20
C VAL A 69 2.68 -1.81 -11.04
N PHE A 70 2.52 -2.36 -9.84
CA PHE A 70 3.12 -1.83 -8.63
C PHE A 70 3.99 -2.87 -7.96
N GLU A 71 5.12 -2.42 -7.41
CA GLU A 71 5.84 -3.17 -6.39
C GLU A 71 5.35 -2.69 -5.02
N VAL A 72 4.88 -3.63 -4.21
CA VAL A 72 4.38 -3.38 -2.86
C VAL A 72 5.22 -4.19 -1.88
N VAL A 73 5.76 -3.53 -0.87
CA VAL A 73 6.32 -4.18 0.32
C VAL A 73 5.34 -3.97 1.46
N CYS A 74 4.84 -5.06 2.04
CA CYS A 74 3.85 -5.04 3.10
C CYS A 74 4.01 -6.26 4.02
N SER A 75 3.18 -6.42 5.02
CA SER A 75 3.13 -7.60 5.88
C SER A 75 2.42 -8.76 5.20
N ARG A 76 2.64 -9.98 5.69
CA ARG A 76 1.86 -11.15 5.26
C ARG A 76 0.37 -10.97 5.53
N VAL A 77 -0.03 -10.41 6.69
CA VAL A 77 -1.45 -10.11 6.98
C VAL A 77 -2.06 -9.12 5.97
N CYS A 78 -1.33 -8.09 5.57
CA CYS A 78 -1.81 -7.14 4.57
C CYS A 78 -1.89 -7.78 3.18
N SER A 79 -0.90 -8.58 2.80
CA SER A 79 -0.93 -9.31 1.53
C SER A 79 -2.16 -10.24 1.42
N HIS A 80 -2.59 -10.86 2.53
CA HIS A 80 -3.80 -11.67 2.59
C HIS A 80 -5.10 -10.88 2.37
N GLN A 81 -5.12 -9.58 2.66
CA GLN A 81 -6.23 -8.68 2.30
C GLN A 81 -6.12 -8.24 0.83
N LEU A 82 -4.89 -8.00 0.36
CA LEU A 82 -4.61 -7.52 -0.99
C LEU A 82 -5.01 -8.54 -2.05
N VAL A 83 -4.65 -9.81 -1.89
CA VAL A 83 -4.94 -10.89 -2.86
C VAL A 83 -6.41 -11.29 -2.95
N ARG A 84 -7.29 -10.67 -2.14
CA ARG A 84 -8.75 -10.86 -2.25
C ARG A 84 -9.36 -10.11 -3.43
N HIS A 85 -8.60 -9.20 -4.03
CA HIS A 85 -8.99 -8.45 -5.22
C HIS A 85 -8.66 -9.29 -6.46
N ARG A 86 -9.65 -10.02 -6.98
CA ARG A 86 -9.42 -11.09 -7.97
C ARG A 86 -9.20 -10.60 -9.40
N HIS A 87 -9.55 -9.34 -9.70
CA HIS A 87 -9.28 -8.72 -11.00
C HIS A 87 -7.90 -8.05 -11.00
N ALA A 88 -6.89 -8.83 -10.59
CA ALA A 88 -5.51 -8.41 -10.48
C ALA A 88 -4.59 -9.61 -10.70
N SER A 89 -3.36 -9.34 -11.12
CA SER A 89 -2.29 -10.34 -11.22
C SER A 89 -1.26 -10.14 -10.12
N TYR A 90 -0.74 -11.23 -9.56
CA TYR A 90 0.15 -11.18 -8.40
C TYR A 90 1.41 -12.02 -8.62
N SER A 91 2.54 -11.50 -8.15
CA SER A 91 3.78 -12.26 -7.98
C SER A 91 4.40 -11.90 -6.65
N GLN A 92 4.38 -12.85 -5.72
CA GLN A 92 4.76 -12.63 -4.33
C GLN A 92 6.05 -13.36 -3.97
N LEU A 93 6.89 -12.72 -3.15
CA LEU A 93 8.07 -13.34 -2.56
C LEU A 93 7.66 -14.61 -1.78
N SER A 94 8.17 -15.75 -2.22
CA SER A 94 7.84 -17.05 -1.63
C SER A 94 8.69 -17.32 -0.38
N GLN A 95 8.01 -17.58 0.74
CA GLN A 95 8.65 -18.05 1.97
C GLN A 95 9.13 -19.51 1.89
N ARG A 96 8.81 -20.24 0.81
CA ARG A 96 9.36 -21.60 0.58
C ARG A 96 10.80 -21.58 0.07
N TYR A 97 11.22 -20.45 -0.50
CA TYR A 97 12.50 -20.33 -1.21
C TYR A 97 13.34 -19.16 -0.72
N SER A 98 12.79 -18.28 0.13
CA SER A 98 13.49 -17.06 0.53
C SER A 98 13.03 -16.53 1.89
N ASP A 99 14.01 -16.16 2.69
CA ASP A 99 13.93 -15.48 3.99
C ASP A 99 14.63 -14.11 3.94
N LYS A 100 14.78 -13.51 2.75
CA LYS A 100 15.61 -12.31 2.50
C LYS A 100 15.45 -11.19 3.53
N TYR A 101 14.21 -10.89 3.93
CA TYR A 101 13.94 -9.84 4.91
C TYR A 101 14.43 -10.21 6.32
N LEU A 102 14.35 -11.49 6.70
CA LEU A 102 14.90 -12.01 7.96
C LEU A 102 16.43 -11.98 7.93
N LYS A 103 17.08 -12.29 6.80
CA LYS A 103 18.53 -12.09 6.65
C LYS A 103 18.94 -10.62 6.80
N GLY A 104 18.11 -9.69 6.32
CA GLY A 104 18.28 -8.26 6.56
C GLY A 104 18.28 -7.89 8.06
N LEU A 105 17.37 -8.50 8.83
CA LEU A 105 17.35 -8.36 10.29
C LEU A 105 18.64 -8.88 10.92
N ILE A 106 19.13 -10.06 10.50
CA ILE A 106 20.42 -10.62 10.99
C ILE A 106 21.57 -9.66 10.74
N TRP A 107 21.72 -9.14 9.51
CA TRP A 107 22.76 -8.16 9.21
C TRP A 107 22.67 -6.93 10.10
N ARG A 108 21.47 -6.40 10.30
CA ARG A 108 21.29 -5.23 11.16
C ARG A 108 21.60 -5.54 12.63
N THR A 109 21.30 -6.75 13.11
CA THR A 109 21.71 -7.20 14.44
C THR A 109 23.24 -7.27 14.58
N CYS A 110 23.95 -7.78 13.56
CA CYS A 110 25.42 -7.79 13.57
C CYS A 110 25.98 -6.37 13.71
N GLU A 111 25.44 -5.40 12.96
CA GLU A 111 25.85 -3.99 13.03
C GLU A 111 25.61 -3.38 14.41
N VAL A 112 24.43 -3.61 15.00
CA VAL A 112 24.09 -3.10 16.34
C VAL A 112 24.97 -3.70 17.43
N LEU A 113 25.31 -4.99 17.34
CA LEU A 113 26.16 -5.67 18.32
C LEU A 113 27.67 -5.53 18.05
N GLY A 114 28.07 -4.92 16.93
CA GLY A 114 29.47 -4.78 16.53
C GLY A 114 30.18 -6.12 16.29
N VAL A 115 29.47 -7.10 15.71
CA VAL A 115 30.02 -8.44 15.43
C VAL A 115 30.04 -8.73 13.94
N GLU A 116 30.96 -9.61 13.51
CA GLU A 116 31.06 -10.03 12.11
C GLU A 116 29.92 -10.98 11.72
N TYR A 117 29.41 -10.81 10.51
CA TYR A 117 28.40 -11.70 9.92
C TYR A 117 28.98 -13.06 9.56
N LYS A 118 28.24 -14.13 9.87
CA LYS A 118 28.54 -15.51 9.45
C LYS A 118 27.28 -16.17 8.92
N GLU A 119 27.36 -16.86 7.79
CA GLU A 119 26.21 -17.56 7.20
C GLU A 119 26.05 -18.96 7.83
N SER A 120 25.34 -19.02 8.95
CA SER A 120 24.97 -20.25 9.64
C SER A 120 23.71 -20.02 10.47
N TYR A 121 22.78 -20.98 10.47
CA TYR A 121 21.55 -20.88 11.25
C TYR A 121 21.82 -20.91 12.76
N ASP A 122 22.75 -21.73 13.24
CA ASP A 122 23.13 -21.76 14.67
C ASP A 122 23.65 -20.40 15.11
N TYR A 123 24.50 -19.78 14.28
CA TYR A 123 24.99 -18.43 14.53
C TYR A 123 23.86 -17.39 14.56
N TYR A 124 22.85 -17.50 13.68
CA TYR A 124 21.70 -16.60 13.70
C TYR A 124 20.91 -16.72 15.01
N VAL A 125 20.71 -17.94 15.52
CA VAL A 125 20.01 -18.17 16.79
C VAL A 125 20.78 -17.55 17.96
N GLU A 126 22.08 -17.83 18.06
CA GLU A 126 22.96 -17.25 19.08
C GLU A 126 22.95 -15.71 19.05
N LEU A 127 23.05 -15.14 17.85
CA LEU A 127 23.06 -13.69 17.63
C LEU A 127 21.76 -13.03 18.11
N LEU A 128 20.61 -13.62 17.78
CA LEU A 128 19.31 -13.08 18.18
C LEU A 128 19.06 -13.20 19.69
N ASN A 129 19.50 -14.30 20.32
CA ASN A 129 19.44 -14.46 21.77
C ASN A 129 20.33 -13.42 22.47
N LYS A 130 21.56 -13.23 21.98
CA LYS A 130 22.48 -12.20 22.48
C LYS A 130 21.88 -10.79 22.39
N LEU A 131 21.19 -10.47 21.29
CA LEU A 131 20.49 -9.20 21.14
C LEU A 131 19.39 -9.03 22.19
N VAL A 132 18.63 -10.07 22.53
CA VAL A 132 17.57 -9.95 23.55
C VAL A 132 18.18 -9.80 24.96
N GLU A 133 19.26 -10.53 25.24
CA GLU A 133 19.99 -10.50 26.51
C GLU A 133 20.69 -9.16 26.76
N SER A 134 21.15 -8.48 25.71
CA SER A 134 21.82 -7.18 25.83
C SER A 134 20.90 -6.02 26.23
N GLN A 135 19.61 -6.30 26.49
CA GLN A 135 18.59 -5.31 26.86
C GLN A 135 18.58 -4.07 25.96
N PRO A 136 18.39 -4.25 24.63
CA PRO A 136 18.46 -3.18 23.66
C PRO A 136 17.37 -2.16 23.90
N THR A 137 17.69 -0.92 23.57
CA THR A 137 16.73 0.18 23.59
C THR A 137 15.61 -0.06 22.58
N PHE A 138 14.48 0.61 22.78
CA PHE A 138 13.35 0.54 21.86
C PHE A 138 13.74 0.95 20.44
N ASP A 139 14.57 1.99 20.30
CA ASP A 139 14.93 2.54 19.00
C ASP A 139 15.91 1.63 18.23
N GLU A 140 16.79 0.92 18.94
CA GLU A 140 17.60 -0.16 18.34
C GLU A 140 16.74 -1.34 17.87
N LEU A 141 15.79 -1.78 18.71
CA LEU A 141 14.87 -2.85 18.34
C LEU A 141 14.00 -2.51 17.14
N ILE A 142 13.44 -1.29 17.09
CA ILE A 142 12.66 -0.82 15.94
C ILE A 142 13.48 -0.86 14.66
N ASP A 143 14.75 -0.50 14.74
CA ASP A 143 15.62 -0.45 13.59
C ASP A 143 15.99 -1.85 13.07
N VAL A 144 16.30 -2.78 13.98
CA VAL A 144 16.55 -4.20 13.66
C VAL A 144 15.29 -4.90 13.15
N VAL A 145 14.22 -4.90 13.95
CA VAL A 145 12.94 -5.56 13.63
C VAL A 145 12.31 -4.94 12.39
N GLY A 146 12.51 -3.64 12.21
CA GLY A 146 12.07 -2.89 11.05
C GLY A 146 12.66 -3.38 9.74
N GLU A 147 13.71 -4.20 9.71
CA GLU A 147 14.19 -4.85 8.48
C GLU A 147 13.25 -5.95 8.00
N ALA A 148 12.76 -6.77 8.93
CA ALA A 148 12.00 -7.97 8.62
C ALA A 148 10.48 -7.82 8.75
N PHE A 149 10.00 -6.84 9.51
CA PHE A 149 8.59 -6.76 9.90
C PHE A 149 7.97 -5.41 9.57
N ILE A 150 6.66 -5.41 9.29
CA ILE A 150 5.85 -4.20 9.36
C ILE A 150 5.37 -4.04 10.79
N ILE A 151 5.61 -2.87 11.36
CA ILE A 151 5.38 -2.61 12.77
C ILE A 151 4.12 -1.72 12.90
N PRO A 152 3.08 -2.17 13.62
CA PRO A 152 1.86 -1.39 13.77
C PRO A 152 2.11 -0.05 14.49
N PRO A 153 1.45 1.05 14.09
CA PRO A 153 1.63 2.36 14.72
C PRO A 153 1.41 2.36 16.23
N VAL A 154 0.40 1.61 16.71
CA VAL A 154 0.09 1.49 18.14
C VAL A 154 1.26 0.89 18.96
N ILE A 155 2.09 0.04 18.35
CA ILE A 155 3.28 -0.53 19.01
C ILE A 155 4.36 0.54 19.17
N VAL A 156 4.45 1.45 18.20
CA VAL A 156 5.37 2.60 18.22
C VAL A 156 4.93 3.63 19.24
N GLU A 157 3.64 3.99 19.23
CA GLU A 157 3.03 4.93 20.17
C GLU A 157 3.21 4.47 21.62
N ASN A 158 2.97 3.18 21.88
CA ASN A 158 3.11 2.59 23.22
C ASN A 158 4.55 2.19 23.58
N ARG A 159 5.51 2.36 22.66
CA ARG A 159 6.91 1.91 22.79
C ARG A 159 7.05 0.47 23.33
N SER A 160 6.23 -0.46 22.84
CA SER A 160 6.15 -1.82 23.40
C SER A 160 7.38 -2.66 23.03
N LEU A 161 8.33 -2.76 23.96
CA LEU A 161 9.52 -3.61 23.84
C LEU A 161 9.17 -5.09 23.74
N GLU A 162 8.19 -5.55 24.53
CA GLU A 162 7.77 -6.95 24.56
C GLU A 162 7.28 -7.43 23.19
N PHE A 163 6.50 -6.61 22.49
CA PHE A 163 6.05 -6.91 21.13
C PHE A 163 7.24 -7.08 20.19
N LEU A 164 8.21 -6.16 20.20
CA LEU A 164 9.39 -6.23 19.34
C LEU A 164 10.29 -7.42 19.68
N LYS A 165 10.50 -7.71 20.97
CA LYS A 165 11.25 -8.88 21.44
C LYS A 165 10.58 -10.19 20.97
N SER A 166 9.25 -10.27 21.01
CA SER A 166 8.53 -11.47 20.52
C SER A 166 8.76 -11.77 19.03
N LEU A 167 8.95 -10.72 18.20
CA LEU A 167 9.26 -10.88 16.77
C LEU A 167 10.68 -11.44 16.56
N ILE A 168 11.63 -11.01 17.40
CA ILE A 168 12.99 -11.54 17.43
C ILE A 168 12.99 -13.01 17.88
N SER A 169 12.33 -13.31 19.00
CA SER A 169 12.23 -14.68 19.51
C SER A 169 11.59 -15.63 18.50
N SER A 170 10.52 -15.20 17.81
CA SER A 170 9.90 -16.01 16.74
C SER A 170 10.85 -16.24 15.56
N THR A 171 11.72 -15.26 15.26
CA THR A 171 12.75 -15.39 14.21
C THR A 171 13.85 -16.35 14.63
N ALA A 172 14.25 -16.34 15.91
CA ALA A 172 15.22 -17.29 16.45
C ALA A 172 14.67 -18.73 16.38
N MET A 173 13.42 -18.95 16.82
CA MET A 173 12.76 -20.26 16.71
C MET A 173 12.67 -20.75 15.25
N TYR A 174 12.43 -19.84 14.31
CA TYR A 174 12.45 -20.16 12.88
C TYR A 174 13.82 -20.67 12.41
N TYR A 175 14.91 -19.98 12.76
CA TYR A 175 16.25 -20.41 12.39
C TYR A 175 16.71 -21.66 13.14
N GLU A 176 16.28 -21.85 14.38
CA GLU A 176 16.50 -23.09 15.15
C GLU A 176 15.85 -24.30 14.45
N ALA A 177 14.61 -24.15 13.97
CA ALA A 177 13.95 -25.20 13.20
C ALA A 177 14.71 -25.53 11.90
N LEU A 178 15.22 -24.51 11.19
CA LEU A 178 16.04 -24.70 10.00
C LEU A 178 17.38 -25.40 10.30
N ALA A 179 18.05 -25.02 11.41
CA ALA A 179 19.27 -25.68 11.86
C ALA A 179 19.04 -27.17 12.18
N GLY A 180 17.87 -27.49 12.74
CA GLY A 180 17.41 -28.87 12.97
C GLY A 180 16.99 -29.63 11.71
N GLY A 181 17.09 -29.05 10.51
CA GLY A 181 16.77 -29.69 9.23
C GLY A 181 15.31 -29.57 8.80
N THR A 182 14.48 -28.77 9.47
CA THR A 182 13.11 -28.50 9.04
C THR A 182 13.15 -27.71 7.72
N PRO A 183 12.40 -28.11 6.68
CA PRO A 183 12.40 -27.36 5.43
C PRO A 183 11.70 -26.00 5.58
N TYR A 184 12.07 -25.04 4.72
CA TYR A 184 11.52 -23.68 4.69
C TYR A 184 9.99 -23.61 4.71
N GLU A 185 9.32 -24.53 4.00
CA GLU A 185 7.87 -24.55 3.88
C GLU A 185 7.11 -24.94 5.14
N ASP A 186 7.77 -25.63 6.07
CA ASP A 186 7.23 -25.99 7.38
C ASP A 186 7.72 -25.04 8.46
N ALA A 187 9.01 -24.68 8.46
CA ALA A 187 9.58 -23.75 9.44
C ALA A 187 8.86 -22.39 9.45
N ARG A 188 8.41 -21.91 8.27
CA ARG A 188 7.68 -20.63 8.15
C ARG A 188 6.39 -20.55 8.97
N TYR A 189 5.85 -21.66 9.46
CA TYR A 189 4.68 -21.66 10.34
C TYR A 189 4.97 -20.96 11.68
N LEU A 190 6.24 -20.85 12.06
CA LEU A 190 6.71 -20.11 13.24
C LEU A 190 6.78 -18.59 13.00
N LEU A 191 6.72 -18.14 11.74
CA LEU A 191 6.86 -16.71 11.43
C LEU A 191 5.57 -15.94 11.74
N PRO A 192 5.68 -14.78 12.42
CA PRO A 192 4.52 -13.97 12.73
C PRO A 192 3.97 -13.28 11.47
N GLN A 193 2.67 -12.99 11.47
CA GLN A 193 1.96 -12.39 10.33
C GLN A 193 2.45 -10.98 9.95
N ALA A 194 3.18 -10.31 10.84
CA ALA A 194 3.83 -9.03 10.60
C ALA A 194 5.02 -9.12 9.63
N VAL A 195 5.53 -10.33 9.34
CA VAL A 195 6.70 -10.51 8.48
C VAL A 195 6.48 -9.89 7.11
N LYS A 196 7.50 -9.18 6.63
CA LYS A 196 7.45 -8.50 5.36
C LYS A 196 7.41 -9.49 4.21
N THR A 197 6.70 -9.08 3.18
CA THR A 197 6.66 -9.70 1.89
C THR A 197 6.74 -8.61 0.84
N ARG A 198 7.33 -8.95 -0.29
CA ARG A 198 7.25 -8.15 -1.52
C ARG A 198 6.24 -8.79 -2.45
N ILE A 199 5.37 -8.00 -3.04
CA ILE A 199 4.38 -8.45 -3.99
C ILE A 199 4.32 -7.47 -5.16
N VAL A 200 4.53 -7.99 -6.35
CA VAL A 200 4.18 -7.28 -7.58
C VAL A 200 2.70 -7.50 -7.82
N VAL A 201 1.96 -6.41 -8.03
CA VAL A 201 0.54 -6.44 -8.32
C VAL A 201 0.23 -5.63 -9.56
N SER A 202 -0.57 -6.21 -10.46
CA SER A 202 -1.05 -5.55 -11.67
C SER A 202 -2.57 -5.42 -11.62
N MET A 203 -3.10 -4.22 -11.79
CA MET A 203 -4.53 -3.93 -11.82
C MET A 203 -4.85 -3.00 -13.01
N ASN A 204 -5.98 -3.20 -13.67
CA ASN A 204 -6.48 -2.22 -14.64
C ASN A 204 -7.17 -1.05 -13.92
N ALA A 205 -7.45 0.05 -14.63
CA ALA A 205 -8.14 1.19 -14.03
C ALA A 205 -9.53 0.81 -13.49
N ARG A 206 -10.26 -0.13 -14.11
CA ARG A 206 -11.58 -0.55 -13.60
C ARG A 206 -11.49 -1.12 -12.19
N GLU A 207 -10.56 -2.05 -11.95
CA GLU A 207 -10.34 -2.62 -10.61
C GLU A 207 -9.94 -1.52 -9.62
N LEU A 208 -9.02 -0.63 -10.01
CA LEU A 208 -8.58 0.48 -9.15
C LEU A 208 -9.73 1.44 -8.78
N VAL A 209 -10.52 1.84 -9.78
CA VAL A 209 -11.60 2.85 -9.67
C VAL A 209 -12.83 2.30 -8.99
N GLU A 210 -13.31 1.12 -9.39
CA GLU A 210 -14.61 0.59 -8.95
C GLU A 210 -14.52 -0.18 -7.62
N VAL A 211 -13.35 -0.76 -7.33
CA VAL A 211 -13.22 -1.78 -6.27
C VAL A 211 -12.12 -1.41 -5.29
N PHE A 212 -10.87 -1.38 -5.73
CA PHE A 212 -9.71 -1.32 -4.85
C PHE A 212 -9.66 -0.02 -4.04
N LEU A 213 -9.59 1.14 -4.70
CA LEU A 213 -9.48 2.43 -4.03
C LEU A 213 -10.72 2.74 -3.17
N PRO A 214 -11.97 2.57 -3.67
CA PRO A 214 -13.17 2.81 -2.88
C PRO A 214 -13.25 2.01 -1.58
N LEU A 215 -12.81 0.74 -1.61
CA LEU A 215 -12.83 -0.14 -0.45
C LEU A 215 -11.67 0.13 0.50
N ARG A 216 -10.46 0.36 -0.03
CA ARG A 216 -9.23 0.36 0.78
C ARG A 216 -8.83 1.75 1.27
N MET A 217 -9.27 2.84 0.64
CA MET A 217 -9.04 4.20 1.15
C MET A 217 -9.95 4.56 2.35
N CYS A 218 -11.01 3.78 2.58
CA CYS A 218 -11.99 4.02 3.64
C CYS A 218 -11.35 3.95 5.04
N ALA A 219 -11.80 4.80 5.98
CA ALA A 219 -11.33 4.81 7.36
C ALA A 219 -11.60 3.48 8.12
N ARG A 220 -12.53 2.65 7.64
CA ARG A 220 -12.80 1.31 8.18
C ARG A 220 -11.79 0.25 7.72
N ALA A 221 -11.09 0.48 6.60
CA ALA A 221 -10.06 -0.44 6.14
C ALA A 221 -8.89 -0.47 7.14
N GLN A 222 -8.26 -1.62 7.32
CA GLN A 222 -7.10 -1.75 8.21
C GLN A 222 -5.98 -0.79 7.76
N TRP A 223 -5.26 -0.22 8.74
CA TRP A 223 -4.38 0.94 8.51
C TRP A 223 -3.31 0.70 7.42
N GLU A 224 -2.76 -0.51 7.33
CA GLU A 224 -1.66 -0.82 6.41
C GLU A 224 -2.13 -0.87 4.97
N ILE A 225 -3.20 -1.63 4.68
CA ILE A 225 -3.79 -1.65 3.32
C ILE A 225 -4.37 -0.29 2.94
N ARG A 226 -4.84 0.48 3.92
CA ARG A 226 -5.28 1.86 3.70
C ARG A 226 -4.13 2.76 3.26
N MET A 227 -2.99 2.70 3.94
CA MET A 227 -1.79 3.43 3.52
C MET A 227 -1.33 3.04 2.11
N ILE A 228 -1.39 1.74 1.76
CA ILE A 228 -1.08 1.26 0.41
C ILE A 228 -2.04 1.91 -0.60
N ALA A 229 -3.35 1.92 -0.33
CA ALA A 229 -4.34 2.50 -1.23
C ALA A 229 -4.15 4.01 -1.45
N TRP A 230 -3.90 4.77 -0.38
CA TRP A 230 -3.60 6.20 -0.50
C TRP A 230 -2.26 6.44 -1.23
N SER A 231 -1.24 5.60 -1.00
CA SER A 231 0.05 5.67 -1.73
C SER A 231 -0.09 5.35 -3.22
N LEU A 232 -0.96 4.41 -3.58
CA LEU A 232 -1.29 4.08 -4.96
C LEU A 232 -1.99 5.26 -5.63
N TRP A 233 -3.04 5.78 -4.99
CA TRP A 233 -3.79 6.93 -5.50
C TRP A 233 -2.88 8.15 -5.78
N GLN A 234 -1.98 8.49 -4.85
CA GLN A 234 -1.03 9.61 -5.05
C GLN A 234 -0.12 9.43 -6.26
N GLN A 235 0.27 8.20 -6.59
CA GLN A 235 1.10 7.92 -7.77
C GLN A 235 0.25 7.90 -9.04
N LEU A 236 -0.98 7.40 -8.94
CA LEU A 236 -1.92 7.29 -10.04
C LEU A 236 -2.41 8.65 -10.55
N VAL A 237 -2.72 9.59 -9.65
CA VAL A 237 -3.10 10.97 -10.02
C VAL A 237 -1.98 11.67 -10.78
N LYS A 238 -0.71 11.38 -10.48
CA LYS A 238 0.43 11.99 -11.17
C LYS A 238 0.57 11.50 -12.62
N VAL A 239 0.21 10.25 -12.90
CA VAL A 239 0.40 9.65 -14.24
C VAL A 239 -0.84 9.70 -15.12
N ASN A 240 -2.04 9.59 -14.55
CA ASN A 240 -3.31 9.64 -15.26
C ASN A 240 -4.35 10.44 -14.44
N PRO A 241 -4.19 11.76 -14.34
CA PRO A 241 -5.03 12.61 -13.49
C PRO A 241 -6.51 12.58 -13.87
N ASN A 242 -6.86 12.52 -15.16
CA ASN A 242 -8.25 12.57 -15.61
C ASN A 242 -9.05 11.36 -15.11
N ILE A 243 -8.38 10.21 -14.92
CA ILE A 243 -9.00 9.01 -14.34
C ILE A 243 -9.13 9.15 -12.83
N PHE A 244 -8.05 9.54 -12.12
CA PHE A 244 -7.93 9.30 -10.68
C PHE A 244 -8.22 10.52 -9.80
N LYS A 245 -8.24 11.76 -10.32
CA LYS A 245 -8.47 12.98 -9.51
C LYS A 245 -9.85 12.99 -8.83
N TYR A 246 -10.84 12.32 -9.43
CA TYR A 246 -12.20 12.19 -8.91
C TYR A 246 -12.44 10.95 -8.03
N ILE A 247 -11.40 10.12 -7.83
CA ILE A 247 -11.54 8.80 -7.21
C ILE A 247 -11.07 8.86 -5.76
N GLY A 248 -11.83 8.25 -4.88
CA GLY A 248 -11.52 8.17 -3.46
C GLY A 248 -12.25 7.01 -2.78
N PRO A 249 -12.43 7.06 -1.45
CA PRO A 249 -13.28 6.12 -0.74
C PRO A 249 -14.69 6.06 -1.35
N ARG A 250 -15.42 4.97 -1.11
CA ARG A 250 -16.74 4.73 -1.72
C ARG A 250 -17.74 5.90 -1.58
N CYS A 251 -17.68 6.66 -0.48
CA CYS A 251 -18.51 7.87 -0.33
C CYS A 251 -18.20 8.95 -1.37
N VAL A 252 -16.92 9.19 -1.69
CA VAL A 252 -16.48 10.17 -2.68
C VAL A 252 -16.86 9.71 -4.08
N LEU A 253 -16.61 8.44 -4.40
CA LEU A 253 -17.01 7.88 -5.69
C LEU A 253 -18.53 7.97 -5.90
N ALA A 254 -19.33 7.57 -4.90
CA ALA A 254 -20.78 7.65 -5.00
C ALA A 254 -21.29 9.09 -5.11
N GLU A 255 -20.70 10.03 -4.36
CA GLU A 255 -21.01 11.44 -4.46
C GLU A 255 -20.73 11.98 -5.87
N ASN A 256 -19.57 11.67 -6.44
CA ASN A 256 -19.19 12.11 -7.78
C ASN A 256 -20.05 11.51 -8.90
N ARG A 257 -20.72 10.37 -8.66
CA ARG A 257 -21.72 9.80 -9.58
C ARG A 257 -23.11 10.41 -9.45
N ALA A 258 -23.41 11.01 -8.30
CA ALA A 258 -24.70 11.64 -8.04
C ALA A 258 -24.75 13.11 -8.50
N ARG A 259 -23.59 13.73 -8.77
CA ARG A 259 -23.46 15.14 -9.15
C ARG A 259 -23.29 15.31 -10.66
N VAL A 260 -23.73 16.46 -11.17
CA VAL A 260 -23.55 16.84 -12.58
C VAL A 260 -22.07 17.06 -12.89
N ASP A 261 -21.40 17.84 -12.05
CA ASP A 261 -19.95 18.06 -12.10
C ASP A 261 -19.27 17.29 -10.97
N PRO A 262 -18.42 16.29 -11.30
CA PRO A 262 -17.66 15.57 -10.28
C PRO A 262 -16.62 16.49 -9.66
N CYS A 263 -16.39 16.31 -8.37
CA CYS A 263 -15.42 17.08 -7.63
C CYS A 263 -14.18 16.25 -7.32
N GLU A 264 -13.01 16.88 -7.42
CA GLU A 264 -11.74 16.24 -7.12
C GLU A 264 -11.64 15.86 -5.64
N LEU A 265 -10.97 14.74 -5.34
CA LEU A 265 -10.82 14.26 -3.97
C LEU A 265 -10.11 15.32 -3.08
N GLU A 266 -9.14 16.03 -3.64
CA GLU A 266 -8.39 17.08 -2.92
C GLU A 266 -9.32 18.20 -2.45
N LYS A 267 -10.26 18.63 -3.29
CA LYS A 267 -11.27 19.64 -2.94
C LYS A 267 -12.21 19.19 -1.82
N PHE A 268 -12.52 17.89 -1.71
CA PHE A 268 -13.22 17.36 -0.52
C PHE A 268 -12.36 17.47 0.73
N LEU A 269 -11.06 17.18 0.63
CA LEU A 269 -10.11 17.27 1.74
C LEU A 269 -9.93 18.73 2.21
N GLU A 270 -9.88 19.68 1.27
CA GLU A 270 -9.76 21.12 1.54
C GLU A 270 -11.06 21.74 2.07
N GLY A 271 -12.21 21.13 1.77
CA GLY A 271 -13.53 21.59 2.21
C GLY A 271 -14.26 22.46 1.20
N GLU A 272 -13.74 22.57 -0.02
CA GLU A 272 -14.40 23.22 -1.15
C GLU A 272 -15.59 22.40 -1.67
N CYS A 273 -15.56 21.08 -1.44
CA CYS A 273 -16.65 20.17 -1.81
C CYS A 273 -17.31 19.50 -0.60
N THR A 274 -18.64 19.43 -0.67
CA THR A 274 -19.49 18.82 0.36
C THR A 274 -20.22 17.59 -0.19
N PHE A 275 -20.67 16.73 0.72
CA PHE A 275 -21.48 15.56 0.37
C PHE A 275 -22.96 15.94 0.33
N SER A 276 -23.69 15.44 -0.67
CA SER A 276 -25.14 15.54 -0.76
C SER A 276 -25.83 14.35 -0.11
N ILE A 277 -25.21 13.16 -0.15
CA ILE A 277 -25.79 11.95 0.45
C ILE A 277 -25.94 12.08 1.98
N PRO A 278 -27.03 11.56 2.58
CA PRO A 278 -27.32 11.74 4.01
C PRO A 278 -26.34 10.99 4.94
N ARG A 279 -25.77 9.89 4.44
CA ARG A 279 -24.76 9.08 5.14
C ARG A 279 -23.95 8.27 4.13
N CYS A 280 -22.76 7.84 4.53
CA CYS A 280 -21.98 6.89 3.74
C CYS A 280 -22.43 5.42 3.96
N PHE A 281 -21.86 4.51 3.18
CA PHE A 281 -22.10 3.06 3.25
C PHE A 281 -21.66 2.41 4.58
N GLU A 282 -20.79 3.08 5.34
CA GLU A 282 -20.33 2.67 6.68
C GLU A 282 -21.10 3.39 7.80
N MET A 283 -22.26 3.98 7.46
CA MET A 283 -23.18 4.66 8.38
C MET A 283 -22.64 5.95 9.01
N VAL A 284 -21.59 6.55 8.43
CA VAL A 284 -21.10 7.87 8.88
C VAL A 284 -22.07 8.96 8.40
N PRO A 285 -22.63 9.80 9.30
CA PRO A 285 -23.50 10.91 8.94
C PRO A 285 -22.82 11.95 8.05
N LYS A 286 -23.60 12.61 7.18
CA LYS A 286 -23.13 13.62 6.20
C LYS A 286 -22.18 14.66 6.79
N ASP A 287 -22.51 15.23 7.94
CA ASP A 287 -21.74 16.26 8.66
C ASP A 287 -20.36 15.76 9.11
N GLN A 288 -20.19 14.44 9.27
CA GLN A 288 -18.94 13.81 9.69
C GLN A 288 -18.16 13.15 8.55
N MET A 289 -18.76 13.01 7.36
CA MET A 289 -18.15 12.30 6.24
C MET A 289 -16.82 12.93 5.80
N ARG A 290 -16.76 14.25 5.65
CA ARG A 290 -15.50 14.94 5.31
C ARG A 290 -14.41 14.67 6.34
N ASN A 291 -14.74 14.82 7.63
CA ASN A 291 -13.79 14.57 8.72
C ASN A 291 -13.31 13.12 8.73
N CYS A 292 -14.18 12.17 8.38
CA CYS A 292 -13.83 10.76 8.24
C CYS A 292 -12.81 10.52 7.11
N VAL A 293 -13.04 11.10 5.92
CA VAL A 293 -12.12 11.03 4.78
C VAL A 293 -10.80 11.72 5.11
N LEU A 294 -10.86 12.91 5.71
CA LEU A 294 -9.68 13.67 6.13
C LEU A 294 -8.87 12.91 7.19
N LYS A 295 -9.52 12.23 8.15
CA LYS A 295 -8.83 11.37 9.12
C LYS A 295 -8.13 10.20 8.43
N ALA A 296 -8.78 9.54 7.47
CA ALA A 296 -8.15 8.47 6.70
C ALA A 296 -6.91 8.95 5.93
N TYR A 297 -6.99 10.14 5.33
CA TYR A 297 -5.88 10.78 4.61
C TYR A 297 -4.76 11.26 5.55
N LYS A 298 -5.09 11.93 6.65
CA LYS A 298 -4.11 12.43 7.63
C LYS A 298 -3.39 11.29 8.35
N SER A 299 -4.07 10.20 8.69
CA SER A 299 -3.41 9.01 9.25
C SER A 299 -2.33 8.49 8.30
N PHE A 300 -2.51 8.62 7.00
CA PHE A 300 -1.49 8.25 6.02
C PHE A 300 -0.29 9.22 6.02
N HIS A 301 -0.54 10.54 6.06
CA HIS A 301 0.54 11.55 6.09
C HIS A 301 1.29 11.59 7.41
N LEU A 302 0.62 11.54 8.56
CA LEU A 302 1.27 11.46 9.87
C LEU A 302 2.21 10.25 9.96
N LEU A 303 1.81 9.12 9.38
CA LEU A 303 2.67 7.94 9.30
C LEU A 303 3.88 8.15 8.38
N LYS A 304 3.82 9.07 7.40
CA LYS A 304 4.96 9.48 6.56
C LYS A 304 5.83 10.55 7.23
N ASP A 305 5.24 11.55 7.87
CA ASP A 305 5.94 12.71 8.43
C ASP A 305 6.69 12.37 9.73
N ASN A 306 6.10 11.53 10.59
CA ASN A 306 6.77 10.96 11.78
C ASN A 306 8.03 10.11 11.43
N ILE A 307 8.26 9.83 10.15
CA ILE A 307 9.50 9.22 9.65
C ILE A 307 10.51 10.30 9.27
N GLN A 308 10.08 11.36 8.58
CA GLN A 308 10.97 12.41 8.08
C GLN A 308 11.58 13.23 9.24
N GLU A 309 10.79 13.62 10.24
CA GLU A 309 11.29 14.34 11.42
C GLU A 309 12.24 13.51 12.29
N SER A 310 12.07 12.17 12.31
CA SER A 310 12.99 11.27 13.03
C SER A 310 14.34 11.06 12.31
N ASN A 311 14.43 11.44 11.03
CA ASN A 311 15.67 11.41 10.26
C ASN A 311 16.40 12.76 10.26
N SER A 312 15.70 13.89 10.43
CA SER A 312 16.31 15.22 10.54
C SER A 312 16.92 15.50 11.91
N THR A 313 16.44 14.84 12.97
CA THR A 313 16.99 14.97 14.34
C THR A 313 18.22 14.08 14.62
N ARG A 314 18.65 13.26 13.64
CA ARG A 314 19.87 12.43 13.72
C ARG A 314 21.04 12.96 12.86
N GLY A 315 20.93 14.18 12.35
CA GLY A 315 21.94 14.84 11.53
C GLY A 315 22.72 15.97 12.22
N GLU A 316 22.40 16.30 13.47
CA GLU A 316 23.06 17.35 14.26
C GLU A 316 23.24 16.86 15.71
N ALA A 317 24.24 16.01 15.93
CA ALA A 317 24.91 15.78 17.22
C ALA A 317 26.19 14.98 17.01
#